data_AF-A0A5E8AW29-F1
#
_entry.id   AF-A0A5E8AW29-F1
#
_cell.length_a   1.000
_cell.length_b   1.000
_cell.length_c   1.000
_cell.angle_alpha   90.00
_cell.angle_beta   90.00
_cell.angle_gamma   90.00
#
_symmetry.space_group_name_H-M   'P 1'
#
loop_
_entity.id
_entity.type
_entity.pdbx_description
1 polymer ?
#
loop_
_entity_poly.entity_id
_entity_poly.type
_entity_poly.pdbx_seq_one_letter_code
_entity_poly.pdbx_strand_id
1 'polypeptide(L)'
;MKNLVKQLNAKLLLALLVLATITACSDDSGEPTPEATPMIQLSTDTSLGQILTDTDGVTLYVFAKDVSGSSACLNGCLDKWPIYYAKEPQIGTGLEAADFAVITHSNGSKQTTYKGWPLYYFSPAGDGVLETAGATAGDGAGGVFFAAKPDYSIMLANAQLVGNDGKNYTSAFEEGDGATAFFVNAEGRALYIFTNDSKDDNTFTASDFSNDGIWPVYTKDLNAVVSAIDKSDFGSIDVFGESQLTYKGWPLYYFGQDTERGDTKGVSVPSPGVWPIVNTDTADAE
;
A
#
# COMPACT_ATOMS: atom_id res chain seq x y z
N MET A 1 -60.85 48.73 46.15
CA MET A 1 -59.86 47.65 46.38
C MET A 1 -58.59 47.97 45.60
N LYS A 2 -57.49 48.21 46.32
CA LYS A 2 -56.05 48.00 45.98
C LYS A 2 -55.56 48.48 44.59
N ASN A 3 -54.75 49.56 44.53
CA ASN A 3 -53.27 49.58 44.42
C ASN A 3 -52.75 48.83 43.15
N LEU A 4 -51.92 49.36 42.24
CA LEU A 4 -50.62 50.05 42.37
C LEU A 4 -50.17 50.49 40.93
N VAL A 5 -50.02 51.77 40.55
CA VAL A 5 -48.79 52.61 40.43
C VAL A 5 -47.68 52.16 39.43
N LYS A 6 -47.46 53.01 38.38
CA LYS A 6 -46.19 53.56 37.77
C LYS A 6 -46.29 53.67 36.22
N GLN A 7 -46.38 54.86 35.61
CA GLN A 7 -45.30 55.81 35.22
C GLN A 7 -44.18 55.14 34.40
N LEU A 8 -43.59 55.66 33.32
CA LEU A 8 -43.66 56.87 32.46
C LEU A 8 -42.63 56.59 31.31
N ASN A 9 -42.56 57.48 30.30
CA ASN A 9 -41.49 57.67 29.28
C ASN A 9 -41.84 57.12 27.89
N ALA A 10 -42.32 57.91 26.92
CA ALA A 10 -41.73 59.09 26.26
C ALA A 10 -40.41 58.79 25.54
N LYS A 11 -40.45 58.68 24.21
CA LYS A 11 -39.93 59.71 23.29
C LYS A 11 -40.03 59.25 21.83
N LEU A 12 -40.87 59.95 21.08
CA LEU A 12 -40.96 59.98 19.62
C LEU A 12 -39.92 60.99 19.13
N LEU A 13 -38.98 60.59 18.27
CA LEU A 13 -38.19 61.52 17.47
C LEU A 13 -38.05 60.98 16.04
N LEU A 14 -38.70 61.69 15.13
CA LEU A 14 -38.61 61.55 13.68
C LEU A 14 -37.51 62.50 13.20
N ALA A 15 -36.51 62.02 12.48
CA ALA A 15 -35.50 62.87 11.83
C ALA A 15 -35.14 62.33 10.44
N LEU A 16 -35.12 63.27 9.49
CA LEU A 16 -35.07 63.11 8.05
C LEU A 16 -33.75 62.54 7.47
N LEU A 17 -33.97 61.79 6.38
CA LEU A 17 -33.14 61.49 5.22
C LEU A 17 -32.01 62.48 4.87
N VAL A 18 -30.77 61.98 4.74
CA VAL A 18 -29.76 62.48 3.79
C VAL A 18 -29.08 61.27 3.16
N LEU A 19 -29.30 61.08 1.86
CA LEU A 19 -28.74 60.00 1.06
C LEU A 19 -27.40 60.48 0.45
N ALA A 20 -26.29 59.91 0.91
CA ALA A 20 -24.97 60.09 0.28
C ALA A 20 -24.58 58.78 -0.42
N THR A 21 -24.60 58.77 -1.75
CA THR A 21 -24.14 57.64 -2.56
C THR A 21 -22.62 57.65 -2.63
N ILE A 22 -21.99 56.75 -1.87
CA ILE A 22 -20.56 56.47 -1.97
C ILE A 22 -20.40 55.40 -3.05
N THR A 23 -19.91 55.78 -4.22
CA THR A 23 -19.48 54.83 -5.25
C THR A 23 -18.19 54.18 -4.78
N ALA A 24 -18.30 53.00 -4.17
CA ALA A 24 -17.16 52.14 -3.88
C ALA A 24 -16.77 51.42 -5.19
N CYS A 25 -15.66 51.83 -5.80
CA CYS A 25 -14.97 51.01 -6.79
C CYS A 25 -14.38 49.80 -6.05
N SER A 26 -15.02 48.65 -6.20
CA SER A 26 -14.46 47.37 -5.80
C SER A 26 -13.65 46.86 -6.98
N ASP A 27 -12.33 47.08 -6.96
CA ASP A 27 -11.39 46.32 -7.79
C ASP A 27 -11.31 44.89 -7.24
N ASP A 28 -12.32 44.08 -7.59
CA ASP A 28 -12.29 42.63 -7.41
C ASP A 28 -11.44 42.03 -8.54
N SER A 29 -10.12 42.21 -8.41
CA SER A 29 -9.14 41.45 -9.16
C SER A 29 -8.70 40.28 -8.28
N GLY A 30 -9.60 39.31 -8.10
CA GLY A 30 -9.25 37.99 -7.62
C GLY A 30 -8.32 37.34 -8.64
N GLU A 31 -7.00 37.52 -8.45
CA GLU A 31 -6.02 36.63 -9.07
C GLU A 31 -6.38 35.19 -8.66
N PRO A 32 -6.51 34.26 -9.62
CA PRO A 32 -6.72 32.87 -9.26
C PRO A 32 -5.51 32.43 -8.43
N THR A 33 -5.74 32.07 -7.17
CA THR A 33 -4.76 31.39 -6.33
C THR A 33 -4.24 30.20 -7.13
N PRO A 34 -2.92 30.09 -7.41
CA PRO A 34 -2.38 28.94 -8.12
C PRO A 34 -2.84 27.67 -7.41
N GLU A 35 -3.54 26.77 -8.12
CA GLU A 35 -3.83 25.45 -7.59
C GLU A 35 -2.50 24.78 -7.26
N ALA A 36 -2.37 24.28 -6.03
CA ALA A 36 -1.15 23.63 -5.59
C ALA A 36 -0.95 22.35 -6.40
N THR A 37 0.18 22.25 -7.12
CA THR A 37 0.52 21.05 -7.89
C THR A 37 0.73 19.87 -6.95
N PRO A 38 0.09 18.71 -7.18
CA PRO A 38 0.24 17.54 -6.32
C PRO A 38 1.67 17.01 -6.36
N MET A 39 2.28 16.80 -5.18
CA MET A 39 3.64 16.27 -5.04
C MET A 39 3.75 14.80 -5.46
N ILE A 40 2.65 14.06 -5.35
CA ILE A 40 2.50 12.67 -5.76
C ILE A 40 1.20 12.56 -6.55
N GLN A 41 1.25 11.93 -7.71
CA GLN A 41 0.12 11.80 -8.63
C GLN A 41 0.09 10.43 -9.30
N LEU A 42 -1.03 10.12 -9.96
CA LEU A 42 -1.16 8.95 -10.81
C LEU A 42 -0.78 9.29 -12.24
N SER A 43 -0.04 8.39 -12.88
CA SER A 43 0.24 8.39 -14.30
C SER A 43 -0.15 7.05 -14.91
N THR A 44 -0.52 7.05 -16.19
CA THR A 44 -0.86 5.82 -16.92
C THR A 44 0.34 5.33 -17.69
N ASP A 45 0.90 4.19 -17.28
CA ASP A 45 1.86 3.41 -18.05
C ASP A 45 1.13 2.36 -18.91
N THR A 46 1.58 2.19 -20.15
CA THR A 46 0.94 1.26 -21.10
C THR A 46 1.05 -0.22 -20.73
N SER A 47 2.08 -0.59 -19.97
CA SER A 47 2.36 -1.97 -19.56
C SER A 47 1.98 -2.24 -18.11
N LEU A 48 2.20 -1.26 -17.23
CA LEU A 48 2.00 -1.40 -15.78
C LEU A 48 0.63 -0.86 -15.33
N GLY A 49 -0.09 -0.09 -16.15
CA GLY A 49 -1.35 0.55 -15.76
C GLY A 49 -1.11 1.83 -14.94
N GLN A 50 -1.92 2.07 -13.90
CA GLN A 50 -1.73 3.26 -13.06
C GLN A 50 -0.48 3.09 -12.17
N ILE A 51 0.43 4.05 -12.21
CA ILE A 51 1.63 4.11 -11.38
C ILE A 51 1.69 5.45 -10.63
N LEU A 52 2.40 5.49 -9.50
CA LEU A 52 2.68 6.71 -8.78
C LEU A 52 3.90 7.40 -9.38
N THR A 53 3.78 8.71 -9.60
CA THR A 53 4.88 9.58 -10.00
C THR A 53 4.95 10.81 -9.11
N ASP A 54 6.07 11.53 -9.14
CA ASP A 54 6.15 12.88 -8.57
C ASP A 54 5.53 13.95 -9.50
N THR A 55 5.71 15.22 -9.16
CA THR A 55 5.25 16.41 -9.93
C THR A 55 5.83 16.48 -11.33
N ASP A 56 7.05 15.98 -11.52
CA ASP A 56 7.77 16.05 -12.79
C ASP A 56 7.49 14.80 -13.64
N GLY A 57 6.67 13.87 -13.14
CA GLY A 57 6.31 12.63 -13.83
C GLY A 57 7.36 11.53 -13.69
N VAL A 58 8.32 11.67 -12.77
CA VAL A 58 9.32 10.63 -12.48
C VAL A 58 8.64 9.54 -11.65
N THR A 59 8.81 8.28 -12.07
CA THR A 59 8.19 7.12 -11.43
C THR A 59 8.73 6.89 -10.02
N LEU A 60 7.83 6.54 -9.10
CA LEU A 60 8.16 6.13 -7.74
C LEU A 60 8.09 4.62 -7.61
N TYR A 61 9.00 4.05 -6.83
CA TYR A 61 9.21 2.60 -6.69
C TYR A 61 9.11 2.16 -5.23
N VAL A 62 8.76 0.89 -5.05
CA VAL A 62 8.78 0.17 -3.77
C VAL A 62 9.80 -0.96 -3.84
N PHE A 63 10.34 -1.35 -2.68
CA PHE A 63 11.38 -2.36 -2.55
C PHE A 63 10.85 -3.57 -1.77
N ALA A 64 10.89 -4.77 -2.35
CA ALA A 64 10.37 -6.01 -1.75
C ALA A 64 10.96 -6.35 -0.39
N LYS A 65 12.17 -5.86 -0.07
CA LYS A 65 12.81 -6.08 1.24
C LYS A 65 12.28 -5.17 2.35
N ASP A 66 11.43 -4.20 2.01
CA ASP A 66 10.90 -3.21 2.96
C ASP A 66 9.51 -3.57 3.48
N VAL A 67 9.16 -4.86 3.47
CA VAL A 67 7.81 -5.34 3.83
C VAL A 67 7.42 -4.95 5.28
N SER A 68 8.40 -4.83 6.17
CA SER A 68 8.21 -4.38 7.56
C SER A 68 7.95 -2.87 7.70
N GLY A 69 7.93 -2.14 6.59
CA GLY A 69 7.74 -0.69 6.53
C GLY A 69 8.98 0.14 6.85
N SER A 70 10.14 -0.49 7.02
CA SER A 70 11.44 0.16 7.14
C SER A 70 12.28 -0.07 5.89
N SER A 71 13.12 0.90 5.55
CA SER A 71 14.03 0.80 4.41
C SER A 71 15.22 -0.12 4.71
N ALA A 72 15.36 -1.19 3.93
CA ALA A 72 16.54 -2.04 3.87
C ALA A 72 17.57 -1.53 2.84
N CYS A 73 17.21 -0.54 2.01
CA CYS A 73 18.11 0.07 1.03
C CYS A 73 19.02 1.10 1.70
N LEU A 74 20.25 0.68 1.98
CA LEU A 74 21.25 1.50 2.68
C LEU A 74 22.52 1.67 1.84
N ASN A 75 23.29 2.72 2.14
CA ASN A 75 24.61 2.97 1.54
C ASN A 75 24.52 2.98 0.00
N GLY A 76 25.38 2.23 -0.71
CA GLY A 76 25.41 2.22 -2.17
C GLY A 76 24.13 1.74 -2.86
N CYS A 77 23.16 1.17 -2.13
CA CYS A 77 21.82 0.95 -2.67
C CYS A 77 21.14 2.29 -3.03
N LEU A 78 21.31 3.31 -2.17
CA LEU A 78 20.72 4.64 -2.33
C LEU A 78 21.31 5.43 -3.49
N ASP A 79 22.48 5.06 -3.99
CA ASP A 79 23.06 5.66 -5.20
C ASP A 79 22.14 5.39 -6.40
N LYS A 80 21.64 4.15 -6.52
CA LYS A 80 20.71 3.71 -7.59
C LYS A 80 19.25 3.95 -7.24
N TRP A 81 18.91 3.92 -5.95
CA TRP A 81 17.55 4.05 -5.45
C TRP A 81 17.45 5.20 -4.45
N PRO A 82 17.57 6.47 -4.91
CA PRO A 82 17.46 7.61 -4.01
C PRO A 82 16.11 7.61 -3.30
N ILE A 83 16.11 8.00 -2.03
CA ILE A 83 14.89 8.16 -1.23
C ILE A 83 13.98 9.21 -1.87
N TYR A 84 12.68 8.89 -2.00
CA TYR A 84 11.67 9.91 -2.22
C TYR A 84 11.16 10.45 -0.88
N TYR A 85 11.14 11.78 -0.75
CA TYR A 85 10.56 12.45 0.41
C TYR A 85 9.85 13.72 0.00
N ALA A 86 8.58 13.79 0.39
CA ALA A 86 7.78 15.00 0.32
C ALA A 86 7.24 15.32 1.71
N LYS A 87 7.45 16.57 2.15
CA LYS A 87 6.90 17.06 3.40
C LYS A 87 5.46 17.48 3.16
N GLU A 88 4.52 16.79 3.81
CA GLU A 88 3.07 17.09 3.72
C GLU A 88 2.61 17.21 2.25
N PRO A 89 2.80 16.14 1.44
CA PRO A 89 2.51 16.20 0.02
C PRO A 89 1.04 16.51 -0.22
N GLN A 90 0.78 17.44 -1.14
CA GLN A 90 -0.52 17.48 -1.80
C GLN A 90 -0.66 16.21 -2.65
N ILE A 91 -1.70 15.44 -2.40
CA ILE A 91 -1.93 14.14 -3.05
C ILE A 91 -2.87 14.33 -4.24
N GLY A 92 -2.48 13.81 -5.40
CA GLY A 92 -3.26 13.88 -6.63
C GLY A 92 -4.57 13.10 -6.56
N THR A 93 -5.49 13.40 -7.48
CA THR A 93 -6.79 12.72 -7.58
C THR A 93 -6.63 11.20 -7.76
N GLY A 94 -7.49 10.42 -7.11
CA GLY A 94 -7.48 8.95 -7.16
C GLY A 94 -6.55 8.29 -6.14
N LEU A 95 -5.90 9.08 -5.30
CA LEU A 95 -5.08 8.63 -4.17
C LEU A 95 -5.64 9.18 -2.86
N GLU A 96 -5.49 8.40 -1.79
CA GLU A 96 -5.95 8.78 -0.45
C GLU A 96 -4.77 9.26 0.38
N ALA A 97 -4.89 10.43 1.01
CA ALA A 97 -3.83 10.97 1.87
C ALA A 97 -3.48 10.03 3.05
N ALA A 98 -4.45 9.23 3.51
CA ALA A 98 -4.26 8.25 4.57
C ALA A 98 -3.35 7.07 4.19
N ASP A 99 -3.12 6.84 2.89
CA ASP A 99 -2.18 5.81 2.43
C ASP A 99 -0.71 6.27 2.55
N PHE A 100 -0.46 7.55 2.84
CA PHE A 100 0.88 8.10 2.91
C PHE A 100 1.32 8.36 4.35
N ALA A 101 2.55 7.97 4.67
CA ALA A 101 3.20 8.30 5.93
C ALA A 101 4.67 8.68 5.72
N VAL A 102 5.37 9.04 6.79
CA VAL A 102 6.81 9.36 6.76
C VAL A 102 7.55 8.51 7.78
N ILE A 103 8.60 7.83 7.33
CA ILE A 103 9.57 7.20 8.22
C ILE A 103 10.78 8.10 8.40
N THR A 104 11.42 8.00 9.57
CA THR A 104 12.66 8.71 9.88
C THR A 104 13.76 7.68 10.09
N HIS A 105 14.82 7.80 9.29
CA HIS A 105 16.00 6.95 9.36
C HIS A 105 16.86 7.31 10.57
N SER A 106 17.75 6.40 10.97
CA SER A 106 18.67 6.61 12.10
C SER A 106 19.61 7.80 11.92
N ASN A 107 19.94 8.17 10.68
CA ASN A 107 20.73 9.35 10.33
C ASN A 107 19.90 10.66 10.28
N GLY A 108 18.60 10.60 10.59
CA GLY A 108 17.67 11.73 10.59
C GLY A 108 17.05 12.07 9.22
N SER A 109 17.47 11.43 8.13
CA SER A 109 16.81 11.57 6.84
C SER A 109 15.38 11.02 6.91
N LYS A 110 14.48 11.59 6.10
CA LYS A 110 13.07 11.22 6.05
C LYS A 110 12.75 10.61 4.71
N GLN A 111 11.76 9.72 4.69
CA GLN A 111 11.30 9.06 3.49
C GLN A 111 9.78 8.94 3.54
N THR A 112 9.13 9.26 2.42
CA THR A 112 7.69 9.06 2.29
C THR A 112 7.42 7.59 2.03
N THR A 113 6.34 7.07 2.62
CA THR A 113 5.85 5.72 2.40
C THR A 113 4.47 5.77 1.74
N TYR A 114 4.14 4.74 0.97
CA TYR A 114 2.81 4.52 0.40
C TYR A 114 2.31 3.13 0.77
N LYS A 115 1.14 3.04 1.41
CA LYS A 115 0.56 1.79 1.96
C LYS A 115 1.58 0.98 2.76
N GLY A 116 2.39 1.68 3.56
CA GLY A 116 3.43 1.10 4.39
C GLY A 116 4.78 0.84 3.68
N TRP A 117 4.89 0.95 2.36
CA TRP A 117 6.16 0.74 1.64
C TRP A 117 6.94 2.04 1.47
N PRO A 118 8.24 2.10 1.82
CA PRO A 118 9.10 3.24 1.51
C PRO A 118 9.20 3.49 -0.01
N LEU A 119 9.09 4.77 -0.40
CA LEU A 119 9.14 5.20 -1.80
C LEU A 119 10.55 5.61 -2.22
N TYR A 120 10.95 5.21 -3.41
CA TYR A 120 12.24 5.51 -4.01
C TYR A 120 12.08 6.09 -5.41
N TYR A 121 13.07 6.87 -5.82
CA TYR A 121 13.35 7.12 -7.23
C TYR A 121 14.27 6.03 -7.79
N PHE A 122 14.46 6.06 -9.11
CA PHE A 122 15.48 5.26 -9.79
C PHE A 122 16.51 6.15 -10.50
N SER A 123 17.79 5.93 -10.20
CA SER A 123 18.95 6.48 -10.90
C SER A 123 19.71 5.34 -11.59
N PRO A 124 19.48 5.11 -12.90
CA PRO A 124 20.04 3.96 -13.61
C PRO A 124 21.58 3.89 -13.55
N ALA A 125 22.25 5.04 -13.60
CA ALA A 125 23.69 5.15 -13.54
C ALA A 125 24.24 5.26 -12.11
N GLY A 126 23.41 5.60 -11.12
CA GLY A 126 23.84 5.73 -9.73
C GLY A 126 24.68 6.98 -9.48
N ASP A 127 24.54 7.98 -10.35
CA ASP A 127 25.25 9.24 -10.35
C ASP A 127 24.37 10.41 -9.89
N GLY A 128 23.18 10.10 -9.36
CA GLY A 128 22.18 11.07 -8.93
C GLY A 128 21.29 11.59 -10.05
N VAL A 129 21.50 11.17 -11.31
CA VAL A 129 20.59 11.49 -12.41
C VAL A 129 19.44 10.49 -12.38
N LEU A 130 18.22 10.99 -12.19
CA LEU A 130 17.01 10.18 -12.22
C LEU A 130 16.65 9.79 -13.65
N GLU A 131 15.89 8.72 -13.79
CA GLU A 131 15.22 8.45 -15.06
C GLU A 131 14.26 9.58 -15.47
N THR A 132 14.00 9.68 -16.76
CA THR A 132 13.13 10.72 -17.33
C THR A 132 11.66 10.48 -17.00
N ALA A 133 10.85 11.54 -16.99
CA ALA A 133 9.40 11.47 -16.83
C ALA A 133 8.75 10.37 -17.69
N GLY A 134 7.88 9.56 -17.09
CA GLY A 134 7.19 8.45 -17.75
C GLY A 134 8.06 7.21 -18.04
N ALA A 135 9.35 7.22 -17.71
CA ALA A 135 10.17 6.01 -17.73
C ALA A 135 9.82 5.11 -16.54
N THR A 136 9.89 3.80 -16.78
CA THR A 136 9.64 2.74 -15.79
C THR A 136 10.81 1.75 -15.75
N ALA A 137 12.03 2.20 -16.06
CA ALA A 137 13.19 1.33 -16.26
C ALA A 137 13.69 0.67 -14.96
N GLY A 138 13.25 1.16 -13.80
CA GLY A 138 13.50 0.54 -12.51
C GLY A 138 12.57 -0.64 -12.21
N ASP A 139 11.47 -0.81 -12.95
CA ASP A 139 10.51 -1.85 -12.65
C ASP A 139 11.11 -3.25 -12.91
N GLY A 140 10.95 -4.15 -11.94
CA GLY A 140 11.54 -5.49 -11.98
C GLY A 140 13.05 -5.52 -11.74
N ALA A 141 13.71 -4.39 -11.45
CA ALA A 141 15.15 -4.34 -11.26
C ALA A 141 15.59 -5.24 -10.09
N GLY A 142 16.48 -6.19 -10.40
CA GLY A 142 16.95 -7.21 -9.45
C GLY A 142 15.88 -8.15 -8.93
N GLY A 143 14.67 -8.16 -9.53
CA GLY A 143 13.52 -8.93 -9.07
C GLY A 143 12.95 -8.45 -7.73
N VAL A 144 13.31 -7.24 -7.28
CA VAL A 144 12.98 -6.74 -5.94
C VAL A 144 12.51 -5.29 -5.91
N PHE A 145 12.68 -4.52 -6.98
CA PHE A 145 12.10 -3.18 -7.09
C PHE A 145 10.95 -3.17 -8.09
N PHE A 146 9.86 -2.49 -7.75
CA PHE A 146 8.64 -2.45 -8.56
C PHE A 146 8.06 -1.04 -8.55
N ALA A 147 7.47 -0.61 -9.67
CA ALA A 147 6.76 0.65 -9.72
C ALA A 147 5.64 0.65 -8.65
N ALA A 148 5.50 1.74 -7.90
CA ALA A 148 4.44 1.88 -6.92
C ALA A 148 3.10 2.03 -7.66
N LYS A 149 2.11 1.20 -7.31
CA LYS A 149 0.78 1.21 -7.94
C LYS A 149 -0.32 1.31 -6.90
N PRO A 150 -1.45 1.97 -7.21
CA PRO A 150 -2.51 2.16 -6.24
C PRO A 150 -3.37 0.92 -6.01
N ASP A 151 -3.34 -0.03 -6.94
CA ASP A 151 -4.32 -1.10 -7.12
C ASP A 151 -3.76 -2.52 -6.90
N TYR A 152 -2.57 -2.66 -6.31
CA TYR A 152 -2.01 -3.97 -6.00
C TYR A 152 -2.94 -4.79 -5.08
N SER A 153 -3.33 -5.98 -5.55
CA SER A 153 -3.93 -7.02 -4.70
C SER A 153 -2.84 -7.89 -4.08
N ILE A 154 -1.81 -8.24 -4.88
CA ILE A 154 -0.67 -9.06 -4.47
C ILE A 154 0.64 -8.32 -4.77
N MET A 155 1.55 -8.33 -3.79
CA MET A 155 2.91 -7.80 -3.90
C MET A 155 3.93 -8.89 -3.57
N LEU A 156 5.21 -8.62 -3.87
CA LEU A 156 6.32 -9.49 -3.53
C LEU A 156 7.08 -8.91 -2.33
N ALA A 157 7.25 -9.71 -1.28
CA ALA A 157 8.16 -9.46 -0.18
C ALA A 157 9.42 -10.33 -0.35
N ASN A 158 10.55 -9.88 0.20
CA ASN A 158 11.78 -10.66 0.25
C ASN A 158 12.47 -10.46 1.60
N ALA A 159 12.30 -11.42 2.52
CA ALA A 159 12.75 -11.32 3.90
C ALA A 159 13.10 -12.70 4.49
N GLN A 160 13.73 -12.69 5.67
CA GLN A 160 13.92 -13.89 6.48
C GLN A 160 12.56 -14.43 6.92
N LEU A 161 12.30 -15.72 6.70
CA LEU A 161 11.10 -16.36 7.26
C LEU A 161 11.30 -16.60 8.76
N VAL A 162 10.31 -16.24 9.56
CA VAL A 162 10.32 -16.42 11.02
C VAL A 162 9.04 -17.14 11.43
N GLY A 163 9.19 -18.35 11.96
CA GLY A 163 8.07 -19.17 12.40
C GLY A 163 7.39 -18.66 13.67
N ASN A 164 6.20 -19.18 13.95
CA ASN A 164 5.46 -18.92 15.18
C ASN A 164 6.22 -19.39 16.45
N ASP A 165 7.17 -20.30 16.29
CA ASP A 165 8.09 -20.74 17.34
C ASP A 165 9.29 -19.79 17.55
N GLY A 166 9.36 -18.70 16.79
CA GLY A 166 10.41 -17.69 16.86
C GLY A 166 11.71 -18.08 16.15
N LYS A 167 11.73 -19.20 15.41
CA LYS A 167 12.91 -19.67 14.68
C LYS A 167 12.95 -19.15 13.25
N ASN A 168 14.15 -19.05 12.72
CA ASN A 168 14.40 -18.69 11.33
C ASN A 168 14.29 -19.92 10.43
N TYR A 169 13.68 -19.76 9.26
CA TYR A 169 13.55 -20.80 8.26
C TYR A 169 14.06 -20.35 6.90
N THR A 170 14.68 -21.27 6.17
CA THR A 170 15.09 -21.09 4.78
C THR A 170 13.90 -21.27 3.83
N SER A 171 14.09 -20.99 2.53
CA SER A 171 13.07 -21.25 1.50
C SER A 171 12.69 -22.74 1.35
N ALA A 172 13.51 -23.64 1.89
CA ALA A 172 13.21 -25.08 1.97
C ALA A 172 12.46 -25.47 3.25
N PHE A 173 12.05 -24.49 4.08
CA PHE A 173 11.39 -24.70 5.38
C PHE A 173 12.25 -25.47 6.40
N GLU A 174 13.57 -25.49 6.20
CA GLU A 174 14.56 -25.99 7.16
C GLU A 174 15.03 -24.84 8.07
N GLU A 175 15.28 -25.13 9.34
CA GLU A 175 15.77 -24.14 10.31
C GLU A 175 17.11 -23.54 9.83
N GLY A 176 17.17 -22.21 9.73
CA GLY A 176 18.35 -21.50 9.27
C GLY A 176 18.05 -20.12 8.68
N ASP A 177 19.13 -19.38 8.42
CA ASP A 177 19.05 -18.04 7.84
C ASP A 177 19.02 -18.09 6.31
N GLY A 178 18.12 -17.32 5.71
CA GLY A 178 17.95 -17.20 4.27
C GLY A 178 16.80 -16.25 3.92
N ALA A 179 17.10 -15.23 3.11
CA ALA A 179 16.05 -14.38 2.57
C ALA A 179 15.24 -15.14 1.51
N THR A 180 13.93 -15.12 1.66
CA THR A 180 12.99 -15.83 0.79
C THR A 180 12.02 -14.83 0.20
N ALA A 181 11.74 -14.96 -1.10
CA ALA A 181 10.69 -14.21 -1.75
C ALA A 181 9.33 -14.88 -1.47
N PHE A 182 8.31 -14.09 -1.14
CA PHE A 182 6.94 -14.57 -0.88
C PHE A 182 5.89 -13.52 -1.23
N PHE A 183 4.69 -13.99 -1.56
CA PHE A 183 3.57 -13.10 -1.82
C PHE A 183 2.99 -12.55 -0.54
N VAL A 184 2.66 -11.27 -0.58
CA VAL A 184 1.87 -10.60 0.44
C VAL A 184 0.65 -9.94 -0.21
N ASN A 185 -0.43 -9.82 0.54
CA ASN A 185 -1.56 -9.00 0.11
C ASN A 185 -1.23 -7.49 0.16
N ALA A 186 -2.19 -6.63 -0.22
CA ALA A 186 -2.05 -5.17 -0.14
C ALA A 186 -1.68 -4.66 1.27
N GLU A 187 -2.18 -5.33 2.32
CA GLU A 187 -1.87 -5.02 3.71
C GLU A 187 -0.51 -5.57 4.18
N GLY A 188 0.24 -6.28 3.33
CA GLY A 188 1.57 -6.81 3.68
C GLY A 188 1.55 -8.12 4.46
N ARG A 189 0.39 -8.79 4.56
CA ARG A 189 0.27 -10.11 5.19
C ARG A 189 0.70 -11.20 4.22
N ALA A 190 1.53 -12.13 4.69
CA ALA A 190 1.99 -13.27 3.90
C ALA A 190 0.84 -14.18 3.46
N LEU A 191 0.97 -14.71 2.25
CA LEU A 191 0.05 -15.69 1.68
C LEU A 191 0.70 -17.08 1.65
N TYR A 192 -0.15 -18.08 1.81
CA TYR A 192 0.24 -19.47 2.00
C TYR A 192 -0.62 -20.39 1.14
N ILE A 193 -0.09 -21.58 0.88
CA ILE A 193 -0.84 -22.72 0.34
C ILE A 193 -0.88 -23.83 1.38
N PHE A 194 -1.80 -24.77 1.25
CA PHE A 194 -1.87 -25.95 2.10
C PHE A 194 -1.40 -27.19 1.35
N THR A 195 -0.41 -27.90 1.88
CA THR A 195 0.19 -29.06 1.18
C THR A 195 -0.73 -30.26 0.98
N ASN A 196 -1.85 -30.35 1.71
CA ASN A 196 -2.84 -31.40 1.49
C ASN A 196 -3.93 -31.02 0.49
N ASP A 197 -4.00 -29.76 0.05
CA ASP A 197 -4.88 -29.37 -1.04
C ASP A 197 -4.40 -29.97 -2.36
N SER A 198 -5.31 -30.02 -3.34
CA SER A 198 -5.00 -30.42 -4.71
C SER A 198 -5.43 -29.33 -5.67
N LYS A 199 -5.15 -29.52 -6.96
CA LYS A 199 -5.45 -28.51 -7.97
C LYS A 199 -6.92 -28.04 -7.93
N ASP A 200 -7.07 -26.76 -7.64
CA ASP A 200 -8.34 -26.04 -7.57
C ASP A 200 -9.33 -26.67 -6.55
N ASP A 201 -8.80 -27.31 -5.50
CA ASP A 201 -9.60 -27.98 -4.47
C ASP A 201 -9.11 -27.64 -3.05
N ASN A 202 -9.97 -26.96 -2.28
CA ASN A 202 -9.76 -26.66 -0.88
C ASN A 202 -10.29 -27.80 -0.01
N THR A 203 -9.37 -28.48 0.68
CA THR A 203 -9.65 -29.61 1.57
C THR A 203 -9.55 -29.22 3.05
N PHE A 204 -9.05 -28.03 3.36
CA PHE A 204 -8.87 -27.56 4.73
C PHE A 204 -10.16 -26.98 5.31
N THR A 205 -10.81 -26.06 4.62
CA THR A 205 -11.90 -25.24 5.16
C THR A 205 -13.14 -26.10 5.42
N ALA A 206 -13.67 -26.06 6.64
CA ALA A 206 -14.93 -26.70 6.98
C ALA A 206 -16.11 -25.92 6.40
N SER A 207 -17.21 -26.61 6.08
CA SER A 207 -18.41 -25.97 5.48
C SER A 207 -19.08 -24.93 6.38
N ASP A 208 -18.80 -24.96 7.68
CA ASP A 208 -19.26 -23.98 8.66
C ASP A 208 -18.19 -22.93 9.02
N PHE A 209 -17.05 -22.95 8.32
CA PHE A 209 -15.88 -22.09 8.55
C PHE A 209 -15.33 -22.14 9.98
N SER A 210 -15.61 -23.19 10.74
CA SER A 210 -15.22 -23.31 12.16
C SER A 210 -13.70 -23.29 12.37
N ASN A 211 -12.91 -23.70 11.38
CA ASN A 211 -11.44 -23.69 11.39
C ASN A 211 -10.82 -22.53 10.60
N ASP A 212 -11.63 -21.69 9.96
CA ASP A 212 -11.17 -20.57 9.14
C ASP A 212 -10.48 -19.49 9.99
N GLY A 213 -10.86 -19.32 11.26
CA GLY A 213 -10.23 -18.33 12.14
C GLY A 213 -8.71 -18.47 12.37
N ILE A 214 -8.12 -19.63 12.05
CA ILE A 214 -6.66 -19.85 12.13
C ILE A 214 -6.01 -19.66 10.76
N TRP A 215 -6.61 -20.24 9.72
CA TRP A 215 -6.14 -20.15 8.33
C TRP A 215 -7.28 -19.68 7.44
N PRO A 216 -7.57 -18.37 7.43
CA PRO A 216 -8.68 -17.90 6.62
C PRO A 216 -8.41 -18.04 5.13
N VAL A 217 -9.46 -18.35 4.37
CA VAL A 217 -9.44 -18.29 2.91
C VAL A 217 -9.17 -16.86 2.42
N TYR A 218 -8.34 -16.71 1.39
CA TYR A 218 -8.08 -15.40 0.79
C TYR A 218 -9.09 -15.11 -0.34
N THR A 219 -10.07 -14.25 -0.07
CA THR A 219 -11.23 -14.00 -0.95
C THR A 219 -11.18 -12.68 -1.73
N LYS A 220 -10.01 -12.05 -1.82
CA LYS A 220 -9.88 -10.75 -2.52
C LYS A 220 -9.79 -10.93 -4.03
N ASP A 221 -10.51 -10.08 -4.75
CA ASP A 221 -10.39 -9.96 -6.20
C ASP A 221 -8.97 -9.53 -6.62
N LEU A 222 -8.52 -10.09 -7.74
CA LEU A 222 -7.20 -9.80 -8.31
C LEU A 222 -7.24 -8.60 -9.27
N ASN A 223 -6.86 -7.44 -8.77
CA ASN A 223 -6.78 -6.20 -9.54
C ASN A 223 -5.43 -6.08 -10.26
N ALA A 224 -4.36 -5.81 -9.51
CA ALA A 224 -3.00 -5.76 -10.03
C ALA A 224 -2.03 -6.62 -9.22
N VAL A 225 -0.98 -7.07 -9.90
CA VAL A 225 0.19 -7.73 -9.33
C VAL A 225 1.44 -6.98 -9.79
N VAL A 226 2.55 -7.13 -9.05
CA VAL A 226 3.86 -6.62 -9.47
C VAL A 226 4.35 -7.34 -10.73
N SER A 227 5.21 -6.71 -11.52
CA SER A 227 5.66 -7.24 -12.82
C SER A 227 6.44 -8.55 -12.77
N ALA A 228 6.97 -8.93 -11.60
CA ALA A 228 7.59 -10.23 -11.39
C ALA A 228 6.57 -11.39 -11.34
N ILE A 229 5.28 -11.10 -11.23
CA ILE A 229 4.22 -12.10 -11.04
C ILE A 229 3.39 -12.19 -12.32
N ASP A 230 3.27 -13.39 -12.90
CA ASP A 230 2.36 -13.63 -14.01
C ASP A 230 0.91 -13.66 -13.50
N LYS A 231 0.10 -12.69 -13.94
CA LYS A 231 -1.30 -12.61 -13.56
C LYS A 231 -2.12 -13.82 -14.04
N SER A 232 -1.68 -14.50 -15.11
CA SER A 232 -2.39 -15.66 -15.67
C SER A 232 -2.23 -16.94 -14.84
N ASP A 233 -1.28 -16.98 -13.90
CA ASP A 233 -1.14 -18.06 -12.93
C ASP A 233 -2.27 -18.04 -11.89
N PHE A 234 -3.06 -16.97 -11.79
CA PHE A 234 -4.13 -16.86 -10.81
C PHE A 234 -5.47 -17.35 -11.35
N GLY A 235 -6.22 -18.03 -10.48
CA GLY A 235 -7.60 -18.42 -10.71
C GLY A 235 -8.47 -18.14 -9.48
N SER A 236 -9.68 -18.68 -9.48
CA SER A 236 -10.53 -18.69 -8.29
C SER A 236 -11.39 -19.95 -8.23
N ILE A 237 -11.75 -20.33 -7.00
CA ILE A 237 -12.62 -21.46 -6.70
C ILE A 237 -13.75 -21.02 -5.76
N ASP A 238 -14.89 -21.71 -5.81
CA ASP A 238 -15.97 -21.53 -4.84
C ASP A 238 -15.73 -22.43 -3.64
N VAL A 239 -15.64 -21.84 -2.45
CA VAL A 239 -15.55 -22.56 -1.18
C VAL A 239 -16.75 -22.19 -0.34
N PHE A 240 -17.79 -23.03 -0.44
CA PHE A 240 -19.07 -22.86 0.27
C PHE A 240 -19.74 -21.49 0.03
N GLY A 241 -19.63 -20.96 -1.19
CA GLY A 241 -20.17 -19.66 -1.58
C GLY A 241 -19.20 -18.47 -1.48
N GLU A 242 -17.99 -18.68 -0.97
CA GLU A 242 -16.91 -17.69 -0.96
C GLU A 242 -15.98 -17.91 -2.16
N SER A 243 -15.65 -16.84 -2.90
CA SER A 243 -14.69 -16.91 -4.01
C SER A 243 -13.27 -16.82 -3.49
N GLN A 244 -12.60 -17.96 -3.32
CA GLN A 244 -11.20 -18.02 -2.90
C GLN A 244 -10.26 -17.89 -4.10
N LEU A 245 -9.21 -17.07 -3.97
CA LEU A 245 -8.19 -16.90 -4.99
C LEU A 245 -7.25 -18.12 -5.01
N THR A 246 -6.83 -18.54 -6.21
CA THR A 246 -5.80 -19.58 -6.39
C THR A 246 -4.56 -19.03 -7.08
N TYR A 247 -3.40 -19.66 -6.86
CA TYR A 247 -2.16 -19.43 -7.61
C TYR A 247 -1.60 -20.76 -8.11
N LYS A 248 -1.45 -20.90 -9.43
CA LYS A 248 -1.08 -22.15 -10.11
C LYS A 248 -1.92 -23.36 -9.65
N GLY A 249 -3.20 -23.10 -9.42
CA GLY A 249 -4.16 -24.09 -8.93
C GLY A 249 -4.16 -24.31 -7.41
N TRP A 250 -3.24 -23.73 -6.65
CA TRP A 250 -3.26 -23.84 -5.19
C TRP A 250 -4.24 -22.84 -4.56
N PRO A 251 -5.17 -23.27 -3.68
CA PRO A 251 -5.97 -22.35 -2.89
C PRO A 251 -5.10 -21.47 -1.97
N LEU A 252 -5.35 -20.16 -1.98
CA LEU A 252 -4.58 -19.20 -1.19
C LEU A 252 -5.23 -18.91 0.15
N TYR A 253 -4.40 -18.89 1.19
CA TYR A 253 -4.78 -18.59 2.57
C TYR A 253 -3.86 -17.52 3.14
N TYR A 254 -4.22 -17.02 4.31
CA TYR A 254 -3.30 -16.29 5.17
C TYR A 254 -3.35 -16.85 6.59
N PHE A 255 -2.34 -16.54 7.40
CA PHE A 255 -2.33 -17.00 8.80
C PHE A 255 -2.93 -15.93 9.72
N GLY A 256 -3.90 -16.32 10.55
CA GLY A 256 -4.61 -15.38 11.44
C GLY A 256 -3.72 -14.67 12.46
N GLN A 257 -2.57 -15.27 12.83
CA GLN A 257 -1.63 -14.68 13.80
C GLN A 257 -0.51 -13.85 13.15
N ASP A 258 -0.48 -13.74 11.81
CA ASP A 258 0.36 -12.79 11.08
C ASP A 258 -0.29 -11.41 11.17
N THR A 259 -0.09 -10.71 12.29
CA THR A 259 -0.75 -9.42 12.58
C THR A 259 0.04 -8.23 12.07
N GLU A 260 1.36 -8.38 11.89
CA GLU A 260 2.23 -7.34 11.37
C GLU A 260 2.61 -7.63 9.91
N ARG A 261 2.96 -6.57 9.17
CA ARG A 261 3.41 -6.69 7.78
C ARG A 261 4.71 -7.49 7.71
N GLY A 262 4.76 -8.48 6.82
CA GLY A 262 5.91 -9.37 6.67
C GLY A 262 6.03 -10.44 7.74
N ASP A 263 5.09 -10.55 8.68
CA ASP A 263 4.98 -11.74 9.52
C ASP A 263 4.85 -12.98 8.64
N THR A 264 5.58 -14.03 9.01
CA THR A 264 5.61 -15.33 8.32
C THR A 264 5.40 -16.48 9.28
N LYS A 265 4.72 -16.25 10.41
CA LYS A 265 4.63 -17.20 11.52
C LYS A 265 3.97 -18.51 11.11
N GLY A 266 3.09 -18.45 10.12
CA GLY A 266 2.39 -19.59 9.55
C GLY A 266 3.32 -20.70 9.03
N VAL A 267 4.55 -20.36 8.60
CA VAL A 267 5.49 -21.33 8.01
C VAL A 267 5.84 -22.49 8.93
N SER A 268 5.70 -22.33 10.25
CA SER A 268 6.03 -23.35 11.24
C SER A 268 4.79 -23.97 11.92
N VAL A 269 3.58 -23.74 11.39
CA VAL A 269 2.32 -24.17 12.03
C VAL A 269 1.59 -25.21 11.17
N PRO A 270 1.20 -26.38 11.70
CA PRO A 270 1.59 -26.93 13.01
C PRO A 270 3.06 -27.37 13.05
N SER A 271 3.70 -27.52 11.89
CA SER A 271 5.11 -27.81 11.72
C SER A 271 5.60 -27.21 10.40
N PRO A 272 6.92 -27.00 10.24
CA PRO A 272 7.50 -26.49 9.01
C PRO A 272 7.06 -27.24 7.76
N GLY A 273 6.75 -26.50 6.69
CA GLY A 273 6.43 -27.06 5.38
C GLY A 273 5.00 -27.57 5.20
N VAL A 274 4.14 -27.58 6.23
CA VAL A 274 2.71 -27.94 6.07
C VAL A 274 1.95 -26.83 5.35
N TRP A 275 2.25 -25.59 5.72
CA TRP A 275 1.71 -24.36 5.13
C TRP A 275 2.85 -23.53 4.57
N PRO A 276 3.40 -23.91 3.41
CA PRO A 276 4.48 -23.15 2.80
C PRO A 276 3.96 -21.79 2.31
N ILE A 277 4.81 -20.77 2.42
CA ILE A 277 4.58 -19.49 1.73
C ILE A 277 4.47 -19.73 0.23
N VAL A 278 3.66 -18.91 -0.44
CA VAL A 278 3.53 -18.92 -1.89
C VAL A 278 4.46 -17.88 -2.52
N ASN A 279 5.09 -18.22 -3.65
CA ASN A 279 5.95 -17.32 -4.42
C ASN A 279 5.98 -17.73 -5.91
N THR A 280 6.76 -17.02 -6.72
CA THR A 280 6.89 -17.27 -8.17
C THR A 280 7.45 -18.67 -8.50
N ASP A 281 8.22 -19.25 -7.59
CA ASP A 281 8.85 -20.56 -7.72
C ASP A 281 7.95 -21.71 -7.22
N THR A 282 6.79 -21.40 -6.64
CA THR A 282 5.78 -22.41 -6.29
C THR A 282 5.40 -23.21 -7.54
N ALA A 283 5.47 -24.54 -7.42
CA ALA A 283 5.09 -25.46 -8.49
C ALA A 283 3.57 -25.48 -8.69
N ASP A 284 3.12 -25.88 -9.88
CA ASP A 284 1.70 -26.13 -10.13
C ASP A 284 1.14 -27.18 -9.16
N ALA A 285 -0.10 -26.98 -8.74
CA ALA A 285 -0.83 -27.98 -7.99
C ALA A 285 -1.09 -29.23 -8.85
N GLU A 286 -0.94 -30.41 -8.25
CA GLU A 286 -1.23 -31.70 -8.88
C GLU A 286 -2.71 -32.10 -8.75
#